data_AF-A0A6A7AD30-F1
#
_entry.id   AF-A0A6A7AD30-F1
#
_cell.length_a   1.000
_cell.length_b   1.000
_cell.length_c   1.000
_cell.angle_alpha   90.00
_cell.angle_beta   90.00
_cell.angle_gamma   90.00
#
_symmetry.space_group_name_H-M   'P 1'
#
loop_
_entity.id
_entity.type
_entity.pdbx_description
1 polymer ?
#
loop_
_entity_poly.entity_id
_entity_poly.type
_entity_poly.pdbx_seq_one_letter_code
_entity_poly.pdbx_strand_id
1 'polypeptide(L)'
;MSLSNTAFNTQINGSAAYHKPNIPTTTTRNTTAQPSHPRHPQQHQAQQQRHAPSNLTSQPAPNNTAASLLPYCTAGPPLRQSQVIALSDIVGSLKELTLLARGDAACRDKLVGAVGRETASEIVDFFAEEWEVE
;
A
#
# COMPACT_ATOMS: atom_id res chain seq x y z
N MET A 1 10.22 -51.66 -5.93
CA MET A 1 9.44 -51.56 -4.68
C MET A 1 8.58 -50.31 -4.79
N SER A 2 7.31 -50.49 -5.14
CA SER A 2 6.33 -49.40 -5.27
C SER A 2 5.64 -49.16 -3.93
N LEU A 3 5.46 -47.89 -3.56
CA LEU A 3 4.48 -47.49 -2.55
C LEU A 3 3.59 -46.41 -3.15
N SER A 4 2.31 -46.73 -3.20
CA SER A 4 1.22 -45.87 -3.67
C SER A 4 0.50 -45.23 -2.49
N ASN A 5 0.06 -43.98 -2.70
CA ASN A 5 -1.12 -43.31 -2.16
C ASN A 5 -1.50 -43.45 -0.68
N THR A 6 -1.65 -42.30 -0.01
CA THR A 6 -2.88 -42.00 0.74
C THR A 6 -3.15 -40.50 0.72
N ALA A 7 -4.26 -40.11 0.10
CA ALA A 7 -4.84 -38.79 0.16
C ALA A 7 -5.63 -38.63 1.47
N PHE A 8 -5.55 -37.46 2.11
CA PHE A 8 -6.54 -37.03 3.09
C PHE A 8 -7.17 -35.71 2.62
N ASN A 9 -8.49 -35.76 2.53
CA ASN A 9 -9.38 -34.74 2.03
C ASN A 9 -10.14 -34.12 3.21
N THR A 10 -10.46 -32.82 3.06
CA THR A 10 -11.55 -32.05 3.69
C THR A 10 -11.51 -31.75 5.20
N GLN A 11 -11.51 -30.45 5.53
CA GLN A 11 -12.77 -29.77 5.88
C GLN A 11 -12.64 -28.23 5.82
N ILE A 12 -13.61 -27.65 5.12
CA ILE A 12 -13.86 -26.22 4.92
C ILE A 12 -15.13 -25.94 5.73
N ASN A 13 -15.10 -25.10 6.76
CA ASN A 13 -16.30 -24.45 7.30
C ASN A 13 -15.93 -23.33 8.28
N GLY A 14 -16.47 -22.12 8.06
CA GLY A 14 -16.30 -21.01 9.02
C GLY A 14 -16.60 -19.65 8.43
N SER A 15 -17.83 -19.45 7.96
CA SER A 15 -18.34 -18.19 7.41
C SER A 15 -18.28 -17.01 8.38
N ALA A 16 -17.99 -15.85 7.76
CA ALA A 16 -18.26 -14.45 8.09
C ALA A 16 -19.03 -14.08 9.39
N ALA A 17 -18.49 -13.10 10.10
CA ALA A 17 -19.29 -12.05 10.73
C ALA A 17 -18.50 -10.73 10.80
N TYR A 18 -18.93 -9.76 10.00
CA TYR A 18 -18.56 -8.37 10.13
C TYR A 18 -19.10 -7.81 11.45
N HIS A 19 -18.24 -7.22 12.27
CA HIS A 19 -18.67 -6.25 13.27
C HIS A 19 -17.73 -5.05 13.28
N LYS A 20 -18.27 -3.91 12.81
CA LYS A 20 -17.80 -2.56 13.14
C LYS A 20 -18.28 -2.23 14.57
N PRO A 21 -17.40 -1.88 15.51
CA PRO A 21 -17.80 -1.17 16.70
C PRO A 21 -17.96 0.31 16.38
N ASN A 22 -19.18 0.78 16.61
CA ASN A 22 -19.61 2.16 16.56
C ASN A 22 -18.77 3.03 17.51
N ILE A 23 -18.51 4.25 17.06
CA ILE A 23 -17.86 5.35 17.79
C ILE A 23 -18.84 5.86 18.87
N PRO A 24 -18.40 6.11 20.11
CA PRO A 24 -19.07 7.08 20.97
C PRO A 24 -18.27 8.39 21.00
N THR A 25 -18.81 9.41 20.34
CA THR A 25 -18.47 10.82 20.53
C THR A 25 -18.85 11.24 21.96
N THR A 26 -17.86 11.47 22.82
CA THR A 26 -18.03 12.23 24.07
C THR A 26 -17.67 13.70 23.81
N THR A 27 -18.68 14.46 23.37
CA THR A 27 -18.62 15.92 23.36
C THR A 27 -18.94 16.44 24.76
N THR A 28 -17.92 16.99 25.42
CA THR A 28 -18.02 17.66 26.71
C THR A 28 -18.83 18.95 26.58
N ARG A 29 -19.83 19.07 27.47
CA ARG A 29 -20.68 20.25 27.71
C ARG A 29 -19.85 21.50 28.03
N ASN A 30 -20.04 22.56 27.26
CA ASN A 30 -19.85 23.93 27.72
C ASN A 30 -21.23 24.61 27.76
N THR A 31 -21.84 24.66 28.94
CA THR A 31 -23.08 25.41 29.18
C THR A 31 -22.68 26.79 29.69
N THR A 32 -22.60 27.76 28.79
CA THR A 32 -22.53 29.18 29.13
C THR A 32 -23.89 29.80 28.86
N ALA A 33 -24.48 30.35 29.91
CA ALA A 33 -25.75 31.04 29.92
C ALA A 33 -25.74 32.29 29.02
N GLN A 34 -26.85 32.58 28.33
CA GLN A 34 -27.26 33.96 28.05
C GLN A 34 -28.74 34.07 27.57
N PRO A 35 -29.33 35.27 27.67
CA PRO A 35 -30.77 35.49 27.86
C PRO A 35 -31.55 35.83 26.60
N SER A 36 -32.87 35.74 26.75
CA SER A 36 -33.95 35.99 25.80
C SER A 36 -34.08 37.46 25.36
N HIS A 37 -34.13 37.69 24.04
CA HIS A 37 -34.63 38.92 23.40
C HIS A 37 -35.34 38.60 22.05
N PRO A 38 -36.22 39.52 21.56
CA PRO A 38 -37.37 39.17 20.74
C PRO A 38 -37.14 39.15 19.22
N ARG A 39 -38.13 38.53 18.55
CA ARG A 39 -38.30 38.32 17.10
C ARG A 39 -38.03 39.57 16.24
N HIS A 40 -37.26 39.35 15.18
CA HIS A 40 -37.31 40.10 13.92
C HIS A 40 -37.40 39.10 12.75
N PRO A 41 -38.26 39.31 11.72
CA PRO A 41 -38.21 38.53 10.50
C PRO A 41 -37.24 39.18 9.52
N GLN A 42 -36.14 38.49 9.21
CA GLN A 42 -35.20 38.94 8.19
C GLN A 42 -35.20 37.90 7.06
N GLN A 43 -35.68 38.35 5.89
CA GLN A 43 -35.68 37.59 4.65
C GLN A 43 -34.25 37.24 4.25
N HIS A 44 -33.89 35.96 4.24
CA HIS A 44 -32.63 35.50 3.65
C HIS A 44 -32.88 34.76 2.34
N GLN A 45 -32.31 35.35 1.31
CA GLN A 45 -32.12 34.81 -0.03
C GLN A 45 -31.43 33.44 0.05
N ALA A 46 -31.92 32.49 -0.75
CA ALA A 46 -31.30 31.21 -0.97
C ALA A 46 -29.94 31.39 -1.66
N GLN A 47 -28.87 31.55 -0.89
CA GLN A 47 -27.50 31.38 -1.37
C GLN A 47 -27.21 29.88 -1.46
N GLN A 48 -27.26 29.37 -2.69
CA GLN A 48 -26.77 28.05 -3.05
C GLN A 48 -25.29 27.95 -2.71
N GLN A 49 -24.97 27.19 -1.66
CA GLN A 49 -23.60 26.82 -1.31
C GLN A 49 -23.03 25.96 -2.44
N ARG A 50 -22.20 26.59 -3.30
CA ARG A 50 -21.28 25.83 -4.16
C ARG A 50 -20.25 25.18 -3.26
N HIS A 51 -20.35 23.86 -3.12
CA HIS A 51 -19.28 23.04 -2.56
C HIS A 51 -18.05 23.19 -3.45
N ALA A 52 -17.05 23.93 -2.97
CA ALA A 52 -15.73 23.94 -3.57
C ALA A 52 -15.14 22.53 -3.46
N PRO A 53 -14.47 22.01 -4.52
CA PRO A 53 -13.77 20.74 -4.43
C PRO A 53 -12.67 20.89 -3.37
N SER A 54 -12.70 20.01 -2.36
CA SER A 54 -11.59 19.85 -1.45
C SER A 54 -10.36 19.47 -2.27
N ASN A 55 -9.45 20.44 -2.46
CA ASN A 55 -8.07 20.16 -2.80
C ASN A 55 -7.51 19.34 -1.65
N LEU A 56 -7.61 18.01 -1.77
CA LEU A 56 -6.80 17.08 -1.02
C LEU A 56 -5.36 17.45 -1.37
N THR A 57 -4.74 18.21 -0.47
CA THR A 57 -3.30 18.37 -0.41
C THR A 57 -2.71 16.97 -0.37
N SER A 58 -2.27 16.50 -1.54
CA SER A 58 -1.36 15.38 -1.68
C SER A 58 -0.15 15.72 -0.81
N GLN A 59 -0.16 15.22 0.43
CA GLN A 59 1.02 15.23 1.27
C GLN A 59 2.13 14.63 0.40
N PRO A 60 3.29 15.30 0.25
CA PRO A 60 4.41 14.66 -0.37
C PRO A 60 4.65 13.39 0.44
N ALA A 61 4.44 12.24 -0.20
CA ALA A 61 4.72 10.96 0.41
C ALA A 61 6.14 11.06 0.98
N PRO A 62 6.38 10.58 2.22
CA PRO A 62 7.70 10.66 2.84
C PRO A 62 8.72 10.20 1.79
N ASN A 63 9.71 11.05 1.50
CA ASN A 63 10.76 10.80 0.51
C ASN A 63 11.24 9.36 0.70
N ASN A 64 10.68 8.44 -0.07
CA ASN A 64 10.95 7.04 0.13
C ASN A 64 12.31 6.85 -0.50
N THR A 65 13.36 6.87 0.33
CA THR A 65 14.74 6.71 -0.13
C THR A 65 14.87 5.45 -1.00
N ALA A 66 14.04 4.42 -0.76
CA ALA A 66 13.95 3.28 -1.64
C ALA A 66 13.45 3.68 -3.05
N ALA A 67 12.40 4.48 -3.19
CA ALA A 67 11.92 4.97 -4.50
C ALA A 67 12.98 5.79 -5.26
N SER A 68 13.88 6.46 -4.57
CA SER A 68 15.01 7.17 -5.19
C SER A 68 16.15 6.26 -5.65
N LEU A 69 16.32 5.09 -4.99
CA LEU A 69 17.40 4.15 -5.26
C LEU A 69 16.99 3.00 -6.19
N LEU A 70 15.72 2.56 -6.12
CA LEU A 70 15.13 1.49 -6.92
C LEU A 70 15.41 1.60 -8.43
N PRO A 71 15.39 2.79 -9.06
CA PRO A 71 15.71 2.91 -10.48
C PRO A 71 17.07 2.31 -10.85
N TYR A 72 18.02 2.28 -9.92
CA TYR A 72 19.40 1.83 -10.16
C TYR A 72 19.69 0.44 -9.62
N CYS A 73 18.70 -0.27 -9.07
CA CYS A 73 18.85 -1.64 -8.56
C CYS A 73 18.72 -2.69 -9.67
N THR A 74 19.45 -2.50 -10.77
CA THR A 74 19.41 -3.36 -11.97
C THR A 74 20.77 -3.32 -12.67
N ALA A 75 21.17 -4.42 -13.31
CA ALA A 75 22.38 -4.49 -14.11
C ALA A 75 22.23 -3.80 -15.49
N GLY A 76 20.97 -3.52 -15.87
CA GLY A 76 20.61 -2.88 -17.14
C GLY A 76 20.35 -1.37 -17.02
N PRO A 77 19.60 -0.79 -17.99
CA PRO A 77 19.15 0.60 -17.93
C PRO A 77 18.29 0.88 -16.69
N PRO A 78 18.25 2.13 -16.20
CA PRO A 78 17.44 2.46 -15.05
C PRO A 78 15.96 2.10 -15.22
N LEU A 79 15.33 1.61 -14.14
CA LEU A 79 13.94 1.19 -14.16
C LEU A 79 13.01 2.36 -14.48
N ARG A 80 11.96 2.09 -15.26
CA ARG A 80 10.92 3.09 -15.54
C ARG A 80 10.07 3.31 -14.29
N GLN A 81 9.47 4.50 -14.18
CA GLN A 81 8.62 4.86 -13.05
C GLN A 81 7.52 3.83 -12.75
N SER A 82 6.91 3.24 -13.78
CA SER A 82 5.89 2.19 -13.61
C SER A 82 6.43 0.91 -12.97
N GLN A 83 7.67 0.53 -13.30
CA GLN A 83 8.34 -0.63 -12.72
C GLN A 83 8.76 -0.35 -11.28
N VAL A 84 9.22 0.87 -10.99
CA VAL A 84 9.55 1.31 -9.64
C VAL A 84 8.31 1.27 -8.74
N ILE A 85 7.16 1.76 -9.22
CA ILE A 85 5.89 1.69 -8.49
C ILE A 85 5.51 0.22 -8.23
N ALA A 86 5.50 -0.62 -9.27
CA ALA A 86 5.14 -2.03 -9.13
C ALA A 86 6.07 -2.79 -8.18
N LEU A 87 7.36 -2.47 -8.16
CA LEU A 87 8.32 -2.98 -7.17
C LEU A 87 7.98 -2.48 -5.77
N SER A 88 7.75 -1.17 -5.62
CA SER A 88 7.41 -0.55 -4.32
C SER A 88 6.14 -1.14 -3.69
N ASP A 89 5.21 -1.64 -4.51
CA ASP A 89 3.99 -2.30 -4.05
C ASP A 89 4.25 -3.70 -3.44
N ILE A 90 5.33 -4.37 -3.85
CA ILE A 90 5.68 -5.72 -3.38
C ILE A 90 6.86 -5.77 -2.42
N VAL A 91 7.71 -4.74 -2.40
CA VAL A 91 8.85 -4.59 -1.49
C VAL A 91 8.78 -3.26 -0.75
N GLY A 92 8.79 -3.31 0.58
CA GLY A 92 8.80 -2.13 1.44
C GLY A 92 10.21 -1.57 1.66
N SER A 93 11.27 -2.31 1.29
CA SER A 93 12.65 -1.87 1.45
C SER A 93 13.62 -2.51 0.45
N LEU A 94 14.81 -1.91 0.27
CA LEU A 94 15.88 -2.51 -0.53
C LEU A 94 16.36 -3.85 0.02
N LYS A 95 16.36 -4.03 1.35
CA LYS A 95 16.71 -5.32 1.96
C LYS A 95 15.74 -6.42 1.53
N GLU A 96 14.44 -6.11 1.52
CA GLU A 96 13.43 -7.04 1.04
C GLU A 96 13.59 -7.33 -0.46
N LEU A 97 13.96 -6.33 -1.26
CA LEU A 97 14.29 -6.54 -2.67
C LEU A 97 15.47 -7.50 -2.86
N THR A 98 16.55 -7.34 -2.09
CA THR A 98 17.70 -8.25 -2.15
C THR A 98 17.31 -9.68 -1.76
N LEU A 99 16.49 -9.84 -0.71
CA LEU A 99 15.99 -11.16 -0.31
C LEU A 99 15.09 -11.78 -1.39
N LEU A 100 14.24 -10.97 -2.04
CA LEU A 100 13.37 -11.41 -3.11
C LEU A 100 14.17 -11.82 -4.36
N ALA A 101 15.20 -11.05 -4.73
CA ALA A 101 16.09 -11.34 -5.84
C ALA A 101 16.92 -12.63 -5.64
N ARG A 102 17.32 -12.90 -4.38
CA ARG A 102 18.07 -14.11 -4.00
C ARG A 102 17.20 -15.30 -3.62
N GLY A 103 15.89 -15.12 -3.60
CA GLY A 103 14.94 -16.12 -3.15
C GLY A 103 14.77 -17.30 -4.12
N ASP A 104 13.83 -18.16 -3.79
CA ASP A 104 13.48 -19.34 -4.57
C ASP A 104 12.68 -19.00 -5.85
N ALA A 105 12.19 -20.03 -6.53
CA ALA A 105 11.39 -19.85 -7.74
C ALA A 105 10.13 -19.00 -7.50
N ALA A 106 9.48 -19.11 -6.33
CA ALA A 106 8.29 -18.34 -6.02
C ALA A 106 8.60 -16.85 -5.82
N CYS A 107 9.76 -16.53 -5.22
CA CYS A 107 10.26 -15.16 -5.13
C CYS A 107 10.55 -14.57 -6.52
N ARG A 108 11.17 -15.35 -7.42
CA ARG A 108 11.43 -14.93 -8.81
C ARG A 108 10.14 -14.70 -9.58
N ASP A 109 9.14 -15.57 -9.43
CA ASP A 109 7.84 -15.43 -10.10
C ASP A 109 7.12 -14.15 -9.65
N LYS A 110 7.21 -13.77 -8.37
CA LYS A 110 6.71 -12.47 -7.88
C LYS A 110 7.42 -11.29 -8.54
N LEU A 111 8.74 -11.36 -8.66
CA LEU A 111 9.54 -10.30 -9.30
C LEU A 111 9.16 -10.16 -10.78
N VAL A 112 9.05 -11.29 -11.50
CA VAL A 112 8.62 -11.35 -12.90
C VAL A 112 7.20 -10.79 -13.07
N GLY A 113 6.29 -11.09 -12.14
CA GLY A 113 4.93 -10.56 -12.14
C GLY A 113 4.86 -9.03 -11.99
N ALA A 114 5.81 -8.43 -11.27
CA ALA A 114 5.84 -6.99 -11.03
C ALA A 114 6.50 -6.20 -12.18
N VAL A 115 7.63 -6.68 -12.73
CA VAL A 115 8.45 -5.88 -13.66
C VAL A 115 8.68 -6.53 -15.03
N GLY A 116 8.24 -7.76 -15.23
CA GLY A 116 8.50 -8.55 -16.43
C GLY A 116 9.78 -9.39 -16.32
N ARG A 117 9.88 -10.41 -17.19
CA ARG A 117 10.93 -11.44 -17.13
C ARG A 117 12.34 -10.88 -17.32
N GLU A 118 12.50 -10.00 -18.31
CA GLU A 118 13.78 -9.40 -18.66
C GLU A 118 14.32 -8.56 -17.51
N THR A 119 13.56 -7.55 -17.09
CA THR A 119 13.93 -6.68 -15.96
C THR A 119 14.12 -7.44 -14.66
N ALA A 120 13.30 -8.46 -14.38
CA ALA A 120 13.50 -9.31 -13.21
C ALA A 120 14.85 -10.03 -13.25
N SER A 121 15.30 -10.48 -14.43
CA SER A 121 16.62 -11.09 -14.60
C SER A 121 17.74 -10.09 -14.31
N GLU A 122 17.63 -8.86 -14.80
CA GLU A 122 18.65 -7.82 -14.58
C GLU A 122 18.74 -7.38 -13.11
N ILE A 123 17.61 -7.34 -12.40
CA ILE A 123 17.57 -7.08 -10.95
C ILE A 123 18.24 -8.24 -10.19
N VAL A 124 17.96 -9.48 -10.56
CA VAL A 124 18.59 -10.65 -9.93
C VAL A 124 20.10 -10.63 -10.15
N ASP A 125 20.53 -10.33 -11.36
CA ASP A 125 21.94 -10.25 -11.74
C ASP A 125 22.67 -9.17 -10.93
N PHE A 126 22.08 -7.98 -10.82
CA PHE A 126 22.59 -6.88 -10.00
C PHE A 126 22.88 -7.28 -8.54
N PHE A 127 21.99 -8.07 -7.94
CA PHE A 127 22.17 -8.55 -6.56
C PHE A 127 22.96 -9.86 -6.46
N ALA A 128 23.33 -10.49 -7.58
CA ALA A 128 24.10 -11.74 -7.62
C ALA A 128 25.61 -11.50 -7.65
N GLU A 129 26.08 -10.45 -8.34
CA GLU A 129 27.51 -10.19 -8.54
C GLU A 129 28.24 -9.64 -7.29
N GLU A 130 27.51 -9.10 -6.31
CA GLU A 130 28.08 -8.27 -5.22
C GLU A 130 28.23 -8.97 -3.85
N TRP A 131 27.99 -10.28 -3.72
CA TRP A 131 28.08 -10.97 -2.42
C TRP A 131 28.98 -12.21 -2.46
N GLU A 132 30.28 -12.05 -2.16
CA GLU A 132 31.11 -13.17 -1.69
C GLU A 132 30.57 -13.62 -0.32
N VAL A 133 30.24 -14.90 -0.19
CA VAL A 133 29.88 -15.50 1.10
C VAL A 133 31.20 -15.94 1.75
N GLU A 134 31.66 -15.21 2.76
CA GLU A 134 32.77 -15.63 3.63
C GLU A 134 32.30 -16.67 4.67
#